data_AF-A0A7J7JEF5-F1
#
_entry.id   AF-A0A7J7JEF5-F1
#
_cell.length_a   1.000
_cell.length_b   1.000
_cell.length_c   1.000
_cell.angle_alpha   90.00
_cell.angle_beta   90.00
_cell.angle_gamma   90.00
#
_symmetry.space_group_name_H-M   'P 1'
#
loop_
_entity.id
_entity.type
_entity.pdbx_description
1 polymer ?
#
loop_
_entity_poly.entity_id
_entity_poly.type
_entity_poly.pdbx_seq_one_letter_code
_entity_poly.pdbx_strand_id
1 'polypeptide(L)' 'MDKRVTVVRAKNKITVNAEIEFSKRYLKYLTKKYLKKHNLRDWLRVVANAKDSYELRYFQINNEEEEGDGDD' A
#
# COMPACT_ATOMS: atom_id res chain seq x y z
N MET A 1 -25.93 11.55 7.43
CA MET A 1 -24.63 11.39 8.13
C MET A 1 -23.58 12.09 7.29
N ASP A 2 -23.02 13.17 7.84
CA ASP A 2 -22.05 13.97 7.12
C ASP A 2 -20.76 13.18 6.87
N LYS A 3 -20.33 13.07 5.61
CA LYS A 3 -19.14 12.31 5.22
C LYS A 3 -17.90 13.20 5.37
N ARG A 4 -17.43 13.32 6.62
CA ARG A 4 -16.22 14.09 6.98
C ARG A 4 -14.90 13.51 6.44
N VAL A 5 -14.95 12.33 5.82
CA VAL A 5 -13.84 11.71 5.07
C VAL A 5 -14.40 11.19 3.75
N THR A 6 -13.78 11.60 2.64
CA THR A 6 -14.12 11.15 1.30
C THR A 6 -12.94 10.44 0.65
N VAL A 7 -13.23 9.36 -0.07
CA VAL A 7 -12.22 8.56 -0.78
C VAL A 7 -12.60 8.55 -2.25
N VAL A 8 -11.69 9.00 -3.09
CA VAL A 8 -11.87 9.08 -4.54
C VAL A 8 -10.83 8.19 -5.22
N ARG A 9 -11.28 7.32 -6.13
CA ARG A 9 -10.41 6.46 -6.94
C ARG A 9 -10.30 7.03 -8.35
N ALA A 10 -9.07 7.26 -8.79
CA ALA A 10 -8.74 7.64 -10.17
C ALA A 10 -7.75 6.61 -10.73
N LYS A 11 -8.26 5.55 -11.36
CA LYS A 11 -7.48 4.41 -11.90
C LYS A 11 -6.46 3.85 -10.90
N ASN A 12 -5.20 4.28 -11.00
CA ASN A 12 -4.05 3.87 -10.20
C ASN A 12 -3.79 4.77 -8.97
N LYS A 13 -4.56 5.84 -8.77
CA LYS A 13 -4.41 6.77 -7.64
C LYS A 13 -5.67 6.75 -6.77
N ILE A 14 -5.47 6.76 -5.45
CA ILE A 14 -6.53 6.95 -4.46
C ILE A 14 -6.24 8.26 -3.73
N THR A 15 -7.23 9.14 -3.68
CA THR A 15 -7.18 10.41 -2.94
C THR A 15 -8.10 10.30 -1.74
N VAL A 16 -7.59 10.63 -0.56
CA VAL A 16 -8.36 10.67 0.69
C VAL A 16 -8.40 12.12 1.14
N ASN A 17 -9.60 12.71 1.16
CA ASN A 17 -9.82 14.05 1.72
C ASN A 17 -10.53 13.89 3.07
N ALA A 18 -10.00 14.52 4.11
CA ALA A 18 -10.57 14.50 5.44
C ALA A 18 -10.74 15.93 5.96
N GLU A 19 -11.92 16.25 6.46
CA GLU A 19 -12.26 17.53 7.10
C GLU A 19 -12.01 17.51 8.61
N ILE A 20 -11.61 16.36 9.13
CA ILE A 20 -11.23 16.10 10.52
C ILE A 20 -9.73 15.82 10.61
N GLU A 21 -9.20 15.85 11.83
CA GLU A 21 -7.83 15.44 12.10
C GLU A 21 -7.57 14.01 11.59
N PHE A 22 -6.82 13.92 10.50
CA PHE A 22 -6.47 12.66 9.88
C PHE A 22 -4.99 12.67 9.53
N SER A 23 -4.22 11.89 10.28
CA SER A 23 -2.78 11.85 10.08
C SER A 23 -2.41 10.95 8.89
N LYS A 24 -1.40 11.40 8.14
CA LYS A 24 -0.77 10.58 7.10
C LYS A 24 -0.30 9.22 7.66
N ARG A 25 0.26 9.20 8.87
CA ARG A 25 0.69 7.97 9.55
C ARG A 25 -0.47 6.98 9.73
N TYR A 26 -1.67 7.46 10.03
CA TYR A 26 -2.83 6.60 10.19
C TYR A 26 -3.26 5.94 8.88
N LEU A 27 -3.19 6.66 7.76
CA LEU A 27 -3.41 6.06 6.43
C LEU A 27 -2.44 4.90 6.17
N LYS A 28 -1.14 5.06 6.48
CA LYS A 28 -0.14 3.98 6.35
C LYS A 28 -0.50 2.76 7.19
N TYR A 29 -0.96 2.98 8.43
CA TYR A 29 -1.40 1.89 9.30
C TYR A 29 -2.58 1.12 8.69
N LEU A 30 -3.63 1.83 8.24
CA LEU A 30 -4.81 1.22 7.63
C LEU A 30 -4.45 0.43 6.37
N THR A 31 -3.61 0.99 5.50
CA THR A 31 -3.12 0.28 4.30
C THR A 31 -2.35 -0.99 4.68
N LYS A 32 -1.44 -0.92 5.67
CA LYS A 32 -0.71 -2.11 6.16
C LYS A 32 -1.62 -3.16 6.82
N LYS A 33 -2.71 -2.71 7.47
CA LYS A 33 -3.72 -3.60 8.06
C LYS A 33 -4.49 -4.33 6.96
N TYR A 34 -4.87 -3.64 5.89
CA TYR A 34 -5.49 -4.23 4.71
C TYR A 34 -4.56 -5.26 4.03
N LEU A 35 -3.30 -4.88 3.77
CA LEU A 35 -2.33 -5.80 3.16
C LEU A 35 -2.14 -7.08 3.99
N LYS A 36 -2.14 -7.01 5.33
CA LYS A 36 -2.07 -8.23 6.17
C LYS A 36 -3.32 -9.07 6.04
N LYS A 37 -4.50 -8.45 6.07
CA LYS A 37 -5.79 -9.15 5.96
C LYS A 37 -5.91 -9.92 4.66
N HIS A 38 -5.31 -9.42 3.58
CA HIS A 38 -5.32 -10.04 2.25
C HIS A 38 -4.02 -10.79 1.91
N ASN A 39 -3.14 -11.03 2.89
CA ASN A 39 -1.85 -11.70 2.73
C ASN A 39 -0.91 -11.10 1.68
N LEU A 40 -1.02 -9.80 1.39
CA LEU A 40 -0.26 -9.10 0.34
C LEU A 40 1.09 -8.54 0.82
N ARG A 41 1.52 -8.86 2.04
CA ARG A 41 2.69 -8.22 2.67
C ARG A 41 4.02 -8.64 2.07
N ASP A 42 4.07 -9.82 1.47
CA ASP A 42 5.31 -10.36 0.91
C ASP A 42 5.58 -9.81 -0.49
N TRP A 43 4.54 -9.31 -1.17
CA TRP A 43 4.66 -8.72 -2.50
C TRP A 43 4.70 -7.19 -2.48
N LEU A 44 3.96 -6.52 -1.58
CA LEU A 44 3.77 -5.08 -1.62
C LEU A 44 4.25 -4.37 -0.34
N ARG A 45 4.99 -3.27 -0.53
CA ARG A 45 5.39 -2.34 0.53
C ARG A 45 4.82 -0.94 0.35
N VAL A 46 4.41 -0.33 1.46
CA VAL A 46 3.95 1.08 1.50
C VAL A 46 5.15 2.01 1.74
N VAL A 47 5.51 2.80 0.74
CA VAL A 47 6.66 3.73 0.76
C VAL A 47 6.16 5.17 0.72
N ALA A 48 6.79 6.08 1.48
CA ALA A 48 6.47 7.50 1.38
C ALA A 48 7.14 8.07 0.12
N ASN A 49 6.36 8.66 -0.79
CA ASN A 49 6.88 9.24 -2.03
C ASN A 49 7.07 10.76 -1.92
N ALA A 50 6.09 11.46 -1.33
CA ALA A 50 6.15 12.90 -1.07
C ALA A 50 5.56 13.23 0.31
N LYS A 51 5.57 14.51 0.71
CA LYS A 51 5.06 14.98 2.00
C LYS A 51 3.67 14.44 2.32
N ASP A 52 2.76 14.43 1.35
CA ASP A 52 1.34 14.07 1.55
C ASP A 52 0.91 12.80 0.83
N SER A 53 1.86 11.98 0.34
CA SER A 53 1.53 10.76 -0.42
C SER A 53 2.32 9.53 0.03
N TYR A 54 1.69 8.38 -0.22
CA TYR A 54 2.32 7.07 -0.20
C TYR A 54 2.19 6.40 -1.56
N GLU A 55 3.05 5.43 -1.80
CA GLU A 55 3.05 4.57 -2.98
C GLU A 55 3.12 3.11 -2.53
N LEU A 56 2.43 2.23 -3.25
CA LEU A 56 2.58 0.78 -3.11
C LEU A 56 3.61 0.32 -4.14
N ARG A 57 4.72 -0.25 -3.68
CA ARG A 57 5.76 -0.80 -4.54
C ARG A 57 5.87 -2.29 -4.35
N TYR A 58 6.15 -3.01 -5.44
CA TYR A 58 6.58 -4.39 -5.34
C TYR A 58 7.95 -4.47 -4.66
N PHE A 59 8.22 -5.57 -3.96
CA PHE A 59 9.60 -5.93 -3.65
C PHE A 59 10.31 -6.29 -4.95
N GLN A 60 11.57 -5.83 -5.09
CA GLN A 60 12.44 -6.34 -6.13
C GLN A 60 12.88 -7.73 -5.67
N ILE A 61 12.14 -8.73 -6.10
CA ILE A 61 12.62 -10.11 -6.08
C ILE A 61 13.59 -10.13 -7.26
N ASN A 62 14.89 -10.03 -7.00
CA ASN A 62 15.84 -10.50 -8.00
C ASN A 62 15.45 -11.96 -8.25
N ASN A 63 15.21 -12.34 -9.51
CA ASN A 63 15.06 -13.74 -9.93
C ASN A 63 16.38 -14.53 -9.74
N GLU A 64 17.07 -14.37 -8.61
CA GLU A 64 18.28 -15.13 -8.27
C GLU A 64 17.96 -16.39 -7.45
N GLU A 65 16.69 -16.77 -7.33
CA GLU A 65 16.24 -18.06 -6.78
C GLU A 65 15.43 -18.89 -7.82
N GLU A 66 15.71 -18.72 -9.11
CA GLU A 66 15.23 -19.62 -10.19
C GLU A 66 16.40 -20.24 -10.98
N GLU A 67 17.52 -20.62 -10.34
CA GLU A 67 18.46 -21.61 -10.89
C GLU A 67 19.05 -22.49 -9.77
N GLY A 68 18.58 -23.74 -9.68
CA GLY A 68 19.10 -24.84 -8.85
C GLY A 68 18.01 -25.47 -7.97
N ASP A 69 17.40 -26.61 -8.25
CA ASP A 69 17.77 -27.76 -9.08
C ASP A 69 16.49 -28.39 -9.68
N GLY A 70 16.60 -28.89 -10.90
CA GLY A 70 15.62 -29.79 -11.51
C GLY A 70 15.89 -31.26 -11.15
N ASP A 71 14.84 -32.06 -11.29
CA ASP A 71 14.85 -33.52 -11.53
C ASP A 71 15.45 -34.43 -10.43
N ASP A 72 14.67 -34.70 -9.36
CA ASP A 72 14.26 -36.02 -8.80
C ASP A 72 13.37 -35.83 -7.54
#